data_AF-A0A5E9AT48-F1
#
_entry.id   AF-A0A5E9AT48-F1
#
_cell.length_a   1.000
_cell.length_b   1.000
_cell.length_c   1.000
_cell.angle_alpha   90.00
_cell.angle_beta   90.00
_cell.angle_gamma   90.00
#
_symmetry.space_group_name_H-M   'P 1'
#
loop_
_entity.id
_entity.type
_entity.pdbx_description
1 polymer ?
#
loop_
_entity_poly.entity_id
_entity_poly.type
_entity_poly.pdbx_seq_one_letter_code
_entity_poly.pdbx_strand_id
1 'polypeptide(L)'
;EEIALTNEEVGEEAELSDERYEFLKAHEQLVLTVTEYGYGKRSSSYDFRLTGRGGKGIRATDVSKTAEIGRLVATFPVGNDDQIMLVSDGGTVIRVPVNGIRFASRATKGVTIFNTAEGEKVVSVERISEPQSDEEAEDVASSEAGADDTGGSE
;
A
#
# COMPACT_ATOMS: atom_id res chain seq x y z
N GLU A 1 -31.97 4.19 2.76
CA GLU A 1 -31.30 2.88 2.69
C GLU A 1 -30.55 2.66 3.99
N GLU A 2 -30.84 1.54 4.61
CA GLU A 2 -30.50 1.20 5.99
C GLU A 2 -29.06 0.65 6.03
N ILE A 3 -28.15 1.34 6.71
CA ILE A 3 -26.78 0.85 6.88
C ILE A 3 -26.83 -0.17 8.02
N ALA A 4 -26.75 -1.45 7.67
CA ALA A 4 -26.66 -2.53 8.63
C ALA A 4 -25.34 -2.43 9.42
N LEU A 5 -25.42 -1.82 10.60
CA LEU A 5 -24.40 -1.90 11.64
C LEU A 5 -24.33 -3.37 12.09
N THR A 6 -23.28 -4.08 11.69
CA THR A 6 -23.02 -5.44 12.16
C THR A 6 -22.71 -5.40 13.65
N ASN A 7 -23.64 -5.92 14.47
CA ASN A 7 -23.49 -6.34 15.87
C ASN A 7 -22.06 -6.26 16.47
N GLU A 8 -21.66 -5.06 16.89
CA GLU A 8 -20.64 -4.87 17.92
C GLU A 8 -21.35 -4.12 19.05
N GLU A 9 -21.50 -4.77 20.20
CA GLU A 9 -21.89 -4.07 21.43
C GLU A 9 -20.86 -2.98 21.69
N VAL A 10 -21.29 -1.72 21.63
CA VAL A 10 -20.49 -0.58 22.05
C VAL A 10 -20.36 -0.68 23.56
N GLY A 11 -19.29 -1.33 24.03
CA GLY A 11 -18.92 -1.36 25.45
C GLY A 11 -18.64 0.05 25.96
N GLU A 12 -18.73 0.22 27.30
CA GLU A 12 -18.45 1.47 28.02
C GLU A 12 -17.22 2.20 27.43
N GLU A 13 -17.32 3.53 27.28
CA GLU A 13 -16.20 4.40 26.92
C GLU A 13 -15.07 4.20 27.95
N ALA A 14 -14.15 3.29 27.64
CA ALA A 14 -12.96 3.09 28.45
C ALA A 14 -12.04 4.29 28.24
N GLU A 15 -11.97 5.19 29.21
CA GLU A 15 -10.97 6.26 29.23
C GLU A 15 -9.57 5.61 29.24
N LEU A 16 -8.78 5.88 28.19
CA LEU A 16 -7.38 5.47 28.14
C LEU A 16 -6.58 6.41 29.04
N SER A 17 -5.70 5.86 29.90
CA SER A 17 -4.72 6.70 30.58
C SER A 17 -3.79 7.37 29.55
N ASP A 18 -3.32 8.57 29.85
CA ASP A 18 -2.40 9.32 28.97
C ASP A 18 -1.15 8.48 28.61
N GLU A 19 -0.59 7.78 29.60
CA GLU A 19 0.55 6.88 29.39
C GLU A 19 0.23 5.76 28.39
N ARG A 20 -0.98 5.19 28.46
CA ARG A 20 -1.40 4.12 27.57
C ARG A 20 -1.66 4.64 26.16
N TYR A 21 -2.26 5.82 26.04
CA TYR A 21 -2.48 6.48 24.76
C TYR A 21 -1.16 6.77 24.04
N GLU A 22 -0.19 7.40 24.72
CA GLU A 22 1.12 7.70 24.13
C GLU A 22 1.89 6.42 23.77
N PHE A 23 1.80 5.36 24.59
CA PHE A 23 2.38 4.07 24.25
C PHE A 23 1.78 3.50 22.96
N LEU A 24 0.45 3.49 22.82
CA LEU A 24 -0.22 2.95 21.62
C LEU A 24 0.10 3.79 20.39
N LYS A 25 0.05 5.11 20.51
CA LYS A 25 0.39 6.04 19.43
C LYS A 25 1.82 5.83 18.91
N ALA A 26 2.79 5.63 19.81
CA ALA A 26 4.18 5.39 19.43
C ALA A 26 4.43 4.03 18.76
N HIS A 27 3.53 3.05 18.99
CA HIS A 27 3.65 1.68 18.45
C HIS A 27 2.58 1.37 17.39
N GLU A 28 1.83 2.38 16.95
CA GLU A 28 0.86 2.23 15.87
C GLU A 28 1.60 1.92 14.56
N GLN A 29 1.13 0.90 13.85
CA GLN A 29 1.63 0.58 12.52
C GLN A 29 0.54 0.86 11.50
N LEU A 30 0.92 1.38 10.34
CA LEU A 30 0.01 1.57 9.23
C LEU A 30 0.09 0.37 8.30
N VAL A 31 -1.07 -0.15 7.92
CA VAL A 31 -1.19 -1.22 6.93
C VAL A 31 -1.70 -0.59 5.64
N LEU A 32 -0.91 -0.72 4.57
CA LEU A 32 -1.34 -0.36 3.23
C LEU A 32 -2.11 -1.52 2.62
N THR A 33 -3.17 -1.20 1.90
CA THR A 33 -3.96 -2.16 1.13
C THR A 33 -4.14 -1.63 -0.29
N VAL A 34 -3.86 -2.46 -1.30
CA VAL A 34 -3.97 -2.11 -2.73
C VAL A 34 -4.75 -3.19 -3.50
N THR A 35 -5.59 -2.76 -4.44
CA THR A 35 -6.45 -3.62 -5.27
C THR A 35 -6.08 -3.58 -6.76
N GLU A 36 -6.64 -4.51 -7.53
CA GLU A 36 -6.32 -4.73 -8.96
C GLU A 36 -6.52 -3.48 -9.83
N TYR A 37 -7.51 -2.62 -9.52
CA TYR A 37 -7.79 -1.40 -10.29
C TYR A 37 -7.14 -0.14 -9.69
N GLY A 38 -6.06 -0.31 -8.93
CA GLY A 38 -5.25 0.81 -8.43
C GLY A 38 -5.89 1.61 -7.29
N TYR A 39 -6.91 1.04 -6.61
CA TYR A 39 -7.42 1.63 -5.37
C TYR A 39 -6.57 1.18 -4.19
N GLY A 40 -6.43 2.07 -3.21
CA GLY A 40 -5.83 1.69 -1.95
C GLY A 40 -6.09 2.68 -0.83
N LYS A 41 -5.62 2.28 0.35
CA LYS A 41 -5.78 3.02 1.59
C LYS A 41 -4.76 2.56 2.63
N ARG A 42 -4.46 3.45 3.56
CA ARG A 42 -3.76 3.15 4.81
C ARG A 42 -4.78 2.98 5.93
N SER A 43 -4.62 1.95 6.73
CA SER A 43 -5.46 1.68 7.89
C SER A 43 -4.58 1.44 9.11
N SER A 44 -5.07 1.81 10.29
CA SER A 44 -4.37 1.49 11.54
C SER A 44 -4.26 -0.02 11.71
N SER A 45 -3.14 -0.52 12.24
CA SER A 45 -3.01 -1.90 12.66
C SER A 45 -4.00 -2.26 13.77
N TYR A 46 -4.43 -1.29 14.58
CA TYR A 46 -5.42 -1.48 15.64
C TYR A 46 -6.84 -1.75 15.12
N ASP A 47 -7.15 -1.40 13.87
CA ASP A 47 -8.42 -1.80 13.21
C ASP A 47 -8.50 -3.32 12.97
N PHE A 48 -7.36 -4.02 13.01
CA PHE A 48 -7.26 -5.44 12.77
C PHE A 48 -7.25 -6.20 14.10
N ARG A 49 -8.42 -6.72 14.50
CA ARG A 49 -8.52 -7.56 15.71
C ARG A 49 -7.60 -8.77 15.61
N LEU A 50 -7.03 -9.15 16.74
CA LEU A 50 -6.24 -10.37 16.85
C LEU A 50 -7.14 -11.59 16.63
N THR A 51 -6.77 -12.46 15.69
CA THR A 51 -7.48 -13.71 15.40
C THR A 51 -6.51 -14.88 15.46
N GLY A 52 -6.92 -15.99 16.08
CA GLY A 52 -6.13 -17.23 16.09
C GLY A 52 -6.00 -17.86 14.70
N ARG A 53 -5.03 -18.79 14.55
CA ARG A 53 -4.82 -19.56 13.31
C ARG A 53 -6.03 -20.46 13.01
N GLY A 54 -6.34 -20.65 11.72
CA GLY A 54 -7.43 -21.53 11.25
C GLY A 54 -8.83 -20.90 11.20
N GLY A 55 -8.97 -19.61 11.55
CA GLY A 55 -10.21 -18.86 11.36
C GLY A 55 -10.37 -18.28 9.96
N LYS A 56 -11.56 -17.75 9.65
CA LYS A 56 -11.88 -17.09 8.36
C LYS A 56 -11.25 -15.69 8.17
N GLY A 57 -10.56 -15.16 9.18
CA GLY A 57 -9.99 -13.82 9.19
C GLY A 57 -11.03 -12.70 9.30
N ILE A 58 -10.62 -11.48 8.97
CA ILE A 58 -11.45 -10.27 8.93
C ILE A 58 -11.27 -9.56 7.58
N ARG A 59 -12.25 -8.74 7.20
CA ARG A 59 -12.23 -7.99 5.92
C ARG A 59 -11.21 -6.84 5.99
N ALA A 60 -10.27 -6.80 5.04
CA ALA A 60 -9.32 -5.71 4.85
C ALA A 60 -9.77 -4.66 3.81
N THR A 61 -10.88 -4.92 3.11
CA THR A 61 -11.48 -3.99 2.15
C THR A 61 -12.99 -4.20 2.06
N ASP A 62 -13.69 -3.25 1.44
CA ASP A 62 -15.12 -3.34 1.18
C ASP A 62 -15.41 -4.33 0.06
N VAL A 63 -15.85 -5.54 0.46
CA VAL A 63 -16.19 -6.63 -0.47
C VAL A 63 -17.38 -6.32 -1.36
N SER A 64 -18.27 -5.38 -0.96
CA SER A 64 -19.41 -4.97 -1.79
C SER A 64 -18.97 -4.17 -3.02
N LYS A 65 -17.78 -3.58 -2.95
CA LYS A 65 -17.18 -2.76 -4.02
C LYS A 65 -16.17 -3.51 -4.88
N THR A 66 -16.04 -4.83 -4.71
CA THR A 66 -15.08 -5.66 -5.47
C THR A 66 -15.23 -5.50 -6.99
N ALA A 67 -16.45 -5.27 -7.50
CA ALA A 67 -16.66 -5.03 -8.93
C ALA A 67 -16.11 -3.68 -9.43
N GLU A 68 -16.00 -2.67 -8.54
CA GLU A 68 -15.46 -1.33 -8.82
C GLU A 68 -13.95 -1.26 -8.59
N ILE A 69 -13.44 -1.88 -7.53
CA ILE A 69 -12.04 -1.75 -7.09
C ILE A 69 -11.16 -2.95 -7.48
N GLY A 70 -11.78 -4.07 -7.85
CA GLY A 70 -11.10 -5.32 -8.13
C GLY A 70 -10.73 -6.09 -6.85
N ARG A 71 -10.01 -7.20 -7.01
CA ARG A 71 -9.55 -8.01 -5.88
C ARG A 71 -8.38 -7.35 -5.17
N LEU A 72 -8.13 -7.81 -3.95
CA LEU A 72 -6.97 -7.41 -3.17
C LEU A 72 -5.70 -8.00 -3.79
N VAL A 73 -4.72 -7.15 -4.09
CA VAL A 73 -3.43 -7.56 -4.68
C VAL A 73 -2.35 -7.63 -3.62
N ALA A 74 -2.26 -6.60 -2.79
CA ALA A 74 -1.19 -6.47 -1.80
C ALA A 74 -1.70 -5.89 -0.49
N THR A 75 -1.11 -6.35 0.61
CA THR A 75 -1.35 -5.81 1.95
C THR A 75 -0.10 -6.01 2.81
N PHE A 76 0.48 -4.93 3.30
CA PHE A 76 1.72 -4.96 4.09
C PHE A 76 1.85 -3.72 4.99
N PRO A 77 2.64 -3.80 6.08
CA PRO A 77 2.91 -2.64 6.92
C PRO A 77 3.81 -1.63 6.21
N VAL A 78 3.55 -0.34 6.42
CA VAL A 78 4.28 0.78 5.82
C VAL A 78 4.58 1.86 6.87
N GLY A 79 5.73 2.50 6.73
CA GLY A 79 6.09 3.75 7.39
C GLY A 79 5.50 4.96 6.66
N ASN A 80 5.57 6.14 7.30
CA ASN A 80 5.11 7.39 6.69
C ASN A 80 6.01 7.87 5.55
N ASP A 81 7.31 7.59 5.64
CA ASP A 81 8.33 8.01 4.67
C ASP A 81 8.58 6.94 3.59
N ASP A 82 7.89 5.80 3.68
CA ASP A 82 7.98 4.73 2.69
C ASP A 82 7.38 5.17 1.36
N GLN A 83 7.81 4.49 0.31
CA GLN A 83 7.24 4.58 -1.03
C GLN A 83 6.81 3.19 -1.49
N ILE A 84 5.93 3.14 -2.47
CA ILE A 84 5.53 1.88 -3.10
C ILE A 84 5.78 1.95 -4.59
N MET A 85 6.15 0.80 -5.15
CA MET A 85 6.24 0.60 -6.58
C MET A 85 5.11 -0.34 -7.01
N LEU A 86 4.25 0.16 -7.89
CA LEU A 86 3.16 -0.61 -8.49
C LEU A 86 3.57 -1.04 -9.89
N VAL A 87 3.28 -2.29 -10.22
CA VAL A 87 3.50 -2.86 -11.56
C VAL A 87 2.17 -3.36 -12.10
N SER A 88 1.83 -2.94 -13.31
CA SER A 88 0.68 -3.45 -14.05
C SER A 88 1.03 -4.59 -14.99
N ASP A 89 0.02 -5.35 -15.43
CA ASP A 89 0.16 -6.35 -16.50
C ASP A 89 0.50 -5.72 -17.87
N GLY A 90 0.19 -4.44 -18.06
CA GLY A 90 0.59 -3.64 -19.23
C GLY A 90 2.07 -3.23 -19.22
N GLY A 91 2.83 -3.51 -18.15
CA GLY A 91 4.23 -3.12 -18.01
C GLY A 91 4.44 -1.69 -17.52
N THR A 92 3.38 -1.02 -17.08
CA THR A 92 3.46 0.31 -16.46
C THR A 92 3.99 0.16 -15.03
N VAL A 93 5.05 0.91 -14.71
CA VAL A 93 5.65 0.96 -13.37
C VAL A 93 5.53 2.36 -12.82
N ILE A 94 4.99 2.48 -11.61
CA ILE A 94 4.77 3.78 -10.96
C ILE A 94 5.23 3.73 -9.51
N ARG A 95 5.98 4.74 -9.12
CA ARG A 95 6.43 4.98 -7.75
C ARG A 95 5.54 6.03 -7.10
N VAL A 96 4.98 5.72 -5.93
CA VAL A 96 4.08 6.62 -5.21
C VAL A 96 4.51 6.72 -3.74
N PRO A 97 4.61 7.94 -3.16
CA PRO A 97 4.85 8.09 -1.73
C PRO A 97 3.63 7.67 -0.91
N VAL A 98 3.87 6.88 0.13
CA VAL A 98 2.82 6.34 1.01
C VAL A 98 2.07 7.46 1.75
N ASN A 99 2.76 8.54 2.10
CA ASN A 99 2.16 9.70 2.78
C ASN A 99 0.97 10.32 1.99
N GLY A 100 1.02 10.28 0.65
CA GLY A 100 -0.07 10.80 -0.20
C GLY A 100 -1.33 9.92 -0.21
N ILE A 101 -1.26 8.69 0.28
CA ILE A 101 -2.36 7.74 0.26
C ILE A 101 -3.30 8.00 1.44
N ARG A 102 -4.61 8.01 1.18
CA ARG A 102 -5.63 8.30 2.19
C ARG A 102 -5.56 7.32 3.38
N PHE A 103 -5.67 7.87 4.59
CA PHE A 103 -5.96 7.11 5.80
C PHE A 103 -7.48 6.89 5.93
N ALA A 104 -7.90 5.64 6.09
CA ALA A 104 -9.30 5.26 6.26
C ALA A 104 -9.42 3.90 6.94
N SER A 105 -10.58 3.62 7.54
CA SER A 105 -10.82 2.33 8.18
C SER A 105 -10.74 1.14 7.20
N ARG A 106 -10.39 -0.03 7.72
CA ARG A 106 -10.16 -1.26 6.94
C ARG A 106 -11.33 -1.65 6.03
N ALA A 107 -12.57 -1.44 6.44
CA ALA A 107 -13.76 -1.90 5.70
C ALA A 107 -14.27 -0.88 4.66
N THR A 108 -13.38 -0.04 4.12
CA THR A 108 -13.71 0.97 3.10
C THR A 108 -13.07 0.66 1.75
N LYS A 109 -13.56 1.31 0.69
CA LYS A 109 -13.01 1.14 -0.67
C LYS A 109 -11.65 1.83 -0.89
N GLY A 110 -11.32 2.85 -0.11
CA GLY A 110 -10.11 3.66 -0.29
C GLY A 110 -10.23 4.75 -1.36
N VAL A 111 -9.10 5.14 -1.93
CA VAL A 111 -8.97 6.14 -3.00
C VAL A 111 -8.15 5.57 -4.15
N THR A 112 -8.26 6.19 -5.31
CA THR A 112 -7.41 5.87 -6.45
C THR A 112 -5.98 6.32 -6.18
N ILE A 113 -5.06 5.38 -6.17
CA ILE A 113 -3.61 5.61 -6.14
C ILE A 113 -3.11 5.76 -7.58
N PHE A 114 -3.61 4.92 -8.47
CA PHE A 114 -3.26 4.87 -9.88
C PHE A 114 -4.50 4.58 -10.73
N ASN A 115 -4.67 5.32 -11.83
CA ASN A 115 -5.68 5.01 -12.84
C ASN A 115 -5.13 3.96 -13.80
N THR A 116 -5.54 2.71 -13.64
CA THR A 116 -5.26 1.66 -14.63
C THR A 116 -5.96 2.00 -15.96
N ALA A 117 -5.30 1.77 -17.10
CA ALA A 117 -5.96 1.90 -18.39
C ALA A 117 -7.06 0.84 -18.56
N GLU A 118 -7.90 0.99 -19.59
CA GLU A 118 -8.97 0.03 -19.86
C GLU A 118 -8.39 -1.37 -20.13
N GLY A 119 -8.78 -2.35 -19.31
CA GLY A 119 -8.29 -3.73 -19.40
C GLY A 119 -6.96 -4.00 -18.68
N GLU A 120 -6.29 -2.98 -18.15
CA GLU A 120 -5.04 -3.09 -17.40
C GLU A 120 -5.30 -3.29 -15.90
N LYS A 121 -4.43 -4.02 -15.22
CA LYS A 121 -4.56 -4.32 -13.79
C LYS A 121 -3.21 -4.27 -13.09
N VAL A 122 -3.23 -3.82 -11.84
CA VAL A 122 -2.08 -3.94 -10.93
C VAL A 122 -1.88 -5.43 -10.62
N VAL A 123 -0.68 -5.94 -10.87
CA VAL A 123 -0.32 -7.34 -10.63
C VAL A 123 0.65 -7.50 -9.46
N SER A 124 1.45 -6.48 -9.17
CA SER A 124 2.41 -6.50 -8.07
C SER A 124 2.54 -5.13 -7.44
N VAL A 125 2.80 -5.12 -6.13
CA VAL A 125 3.12 -3.91 -5.36
C VAL A 125 4.24 -4.25 -4.39
N GLU A 126 5.32 -3.49 -4.47
CA GLU A 126 6.49 -3.65 -3.60
C GLU A 126 6.72 -2.39 -2.76
N ARG A 127 7.20 -2.59 -1.53
CA ARG A 127 7.50 -1.50 -0.60
C ARG A 127 8.97 -1.09 -0.70
N ILE A 128 9.22 0.19 -0.78
CA ILE A 128 10.55 0.78 -0.78
C ILE A 128 10.69 1.61 0.50
N SER A 129 11.59 1.18 1.39
CA SER A 129 11.79 1.81 2.71
C SER A 129 12.89 2.88 2.69
N GLU A 130 13.64 3.00 1.59
CA GLU A 130 14.73 3.95 1.41
C GLU A 130 14.37 4.91 0.27
N PRO A 131 14.34 6.24 0.50
CA PRO A 131 14.32 7.17 -0.62
C PRO A 131 15.65 6.99 -1.35
N GLN A 132 15.60 6.61 -2.64
CA GLN A 132 16.78 6.79 -3.46
C GLN A 132 17.01 8.30 -3.50
N SER A 133 18.17 8.75 -3.03
CA SER A 133 18.63 10.09 -3.36
C SER A 133 18.67 10.19 -4.88
N ASP A 134 18.08 11.24 -5.45
CA ASP A 134 18.02 11.47 -6.90
C ASP A 134 19.41 11.53 -7.58
N GLU A 135 20.50 11.46 -6.81
CA GLU A 135 21.90 11.43 -7.27
C GLU A 135 22.33 10.06 -7.84
N GLU A 136 21.66 8.94 -7.54
CA GLU A 136 22.12 7.60 -7.97
C GLU A 136 21.62 7.19 -9.38
N ALA A 137 20.77 7.99 -10.01
CA ALA A 137 20.23 7.68 -11.34
C ALA A 137 21.20 7.97 -12.50
N GLU A 138 22.30 8.71 -12.26
CA GLU A 138 23.24 9.10 -13.32
C GLU A 138 24.43 8.13 -13.50
N ASP A 139 24.72 7.27 -12.52
CA ASP A 139 25.90 6.38 -12.59
C ASP A 139 25.69 5.13 -13.47
N VAL A 140 24.44 4.72 -13.71
CA VAL A 140 24.15 3.50 -14.50
C VAL A 140 24.20 3.75 -16.01
N ALA A 141 24.10 5.01 -16.46
CA ALA A 141 24.10 5.36 -17.88
C ALA A 141 25.52 5.66 -18.44
N SER A 142 26.51 5.86 -17.57
CA SER A 142 27.84 6.31 -17.97
C SER A 142 28.87 5.18 -18.13
N SER A 143 28.57 3.95 -17.71
CA SER A 143 29.53 2.84 -17.76
C SER A 143 29.49 1.96 -19.01
N GLU A 144 28.56 2.17 -19.95
CA GLU A 144 28.44 1.35 -21.18
C GLU A 144 28.88 2.07 -22.47
N ALA A 145 29.35 3.32 -22.41
CA ALA A 145 29.73 4.10 -23.60
C ALA A 145 31.25 4.19 -23.85
N GLY A 146 32.03 3.18 -23.46
CA GLY A 146 33.50 3.24 -23.47
C GLY A 146 34.20 1.97 -23.93
N ALA A 147 33.71 1.28 -24.95
CA ALA A 147 34.48 0.20 -25.61
C ALA A 147 34.05 0.02 -27.06
N ASP A 148 34.39 0.96 -27.95
CA ASP A 148 34.72 0.59 -29.33
C ASP A 148 35.69 1.61 -29.96
N ASP A 149 36.60 1.06 -30.76
CA ASP A 149 37.53 1.67 -31.70
C ASP A 149 38.91 2.17 -31.21
N THR A 150 39.91 1.31 -31.42
CA THR A 150 41.13 1.76 -32.10
C THR A 150 41.55 0.66 -33.08
N GLY A 151 41.23 0.87 -34.36
CA GLY A 151 41.54 -0.05 -35.45
C GLY A 151 43.02 -0.12 -35.88
N GLY A 152 43.22 -0.86 -36.97
CA GLY A 152 44.33 -0.64 -37.90
C GLY A 152 45.37 -1.74 -38.03
N SER A 153 45.18 -2.61 -39.04
CA SER A 153 46.17 -3.00 -40.07
C SER A 153 47.61 -3.37 -39.65
N GLU A 154 47.93 -4.67 -39.71
CA GLU A 154 48.84 -5.34 -40.68
C GLU A 154 48.84 -6.86 -40.46
#